data_AF-A0A250XTM6-F1
#
_entry.id   AF-A0A250XTM6-F1
#
_cell.length_a   1.000
_cell.length_b   1.000
_cell.length_c   1.000
_cell.angle_alpha   90.00
_cell.angle_beta   90.00
_cell.angle_gamma   90.00
#
_symmetry.space_group_name_H-M   'P 1'
#
loop_
_entity.id
_entity.type
_entity.pdbx_description
1 polymer ?
#
loop_
_entity_poly.entity_id
_entity_poly.type
_entity_poly.pdbx_seq_one_letter_code
_entity_poly.pdbx_strand_id
1 'polypeptide(L)'
;MLKFILAVIFFNPVVSARPKAGGYSTANATSPQVISASQYAIQIMNQNCTAYDKQLNMTGHLLLSRVISAKSQVVAGVNYKIQLQVSDTLNKTIGICIVVYQGLPWMIPL
;
A
#
# COMPACT_ATOMS: atom_id res chain seq x y z
N MET A 1 9.22 -52.82 11.34
CA MET A 1 7.90 -52.24 11.66
C MET A 1 8.00 -50.73 11.54
N LEU A 2 7.41 -50.14 10.51
CA LEU A 2 7.49 -48.71 10.19
C LEU A 2 6.43 -47.95 11.01
N LYS A 3 6.86 -47.07 11.92
CA LYS A 3 5.97 -46.23 12.75
C LYS A 3 5.60 -44.97 11.97
N PHE A 4 4.34 -44.83 11.57
CA PHE A 4 3.80 -43.57 11.07
C PHE A 4 3.43 -42.66 12.25
N ILE A 5 4.05 -41.48 12.32
CA ILE A 5 3.67 -40.41 13.25
C ILE A 5 2.65 -39.53 12.52
N LEU A 6 1.43 -39.44 13.06
CA LEU A 6 0.39 -38.54 12.58
C LEU A 6 0.68 -37.12 13.11
N ALA A 7 1.11 -36.21 12.24
CA ALA A 7 1.26 -34.80 12.57
C ALA A 7 -0.07 -34.07 12.34
N VAL A 8 -0.73 -33.67 13.44
CA VAL A 8 -1.92 -32.79 13.37
C VAL A 8 -1.42 -31.36 13.18
N ILE A 9 -1.42 -30.89 11.93
CA ILE A 9 -1.12 -29.49 11.61
C ILE A 9 -2.38 -28.67 11.88
N PHE A 10 -2.36 -27.86 12.94
CA PHE A 10 -3.36 -26.81 13.14
C PHE A 10 -3.14 -25.72 12.10
N PHE A 11 -3.90 -25.78 11.00
CA PHE A 11 -4.09 -24.61 10.15
C PHE A 11 -4.85 -23.57 10.97
N ASN A 12 -4.14 -22.60 11.55
CA ASN A 12 -4.76 -21.35 11.93
C ASN A 12 -5.40 -20.78 10.66
N PRO A 13 -6.73 -20.64 10.57
CA PRO A 13 -7.31 -19.95 9.44
C PRO A 13 -6.82 -18.51 9.54
N VAL A 14 -5.96 -18.10 8.61
CA VAL A 14 -5.79 -16.68 8.32
C VAL A 14 -7.19 -16.22 7.93
N VAL A 15 -7.86 -15.53 8.84
CA VAL A 15 -9.15 -14.89 8.57
C VAL A 15 -8.86 -13.82 7.53
N SER A 16 -8.93 -14.20 6.25
CA SER A 16 -9.01 -13.28 5.14
C SER A 16 -10.35 -12.59 5.28
N ALA A 17 -10.36 -11.44 5.97
CA ALA A 17 -11.50 -10.55 5.93
C ALA A 17 -11.72 -10.21 4.45
N ARG A 18 -12.74 -10.84 3.85
CA ARG A 18 -13.12 -10.55 2.46
C ARG A 18 -13.39 -9.05 2.39
N PRO A 19 -12.68 -8.29 1.56
CA PRO A 19 -12.94 -6.86 1.47
C PRO A 19 -14.41 -6.68 1.11
N LYS A 20 -15.15 -5.86 1.89
CA LYS A 20 -16.52 -5.52 1.53
C LYS A 20 -16.47 -4.69 0.25
N ALA A 21 -17.11 -5.19 -0.81
CA ALA A 21 -17.25 -4.45 -2.05
C ALA A 21 -17.92 -3.08 -1.78
N GLY A 22 -17.37 -2.02 -2.36
CA GLY A 22 -17.96 -0.68 -2.34
C GLY A 22 -17.57 0.23 -1.17
N GLY A 23 -16.96 -0.26 -0.07
CA GLY A 23 -16.54 0.58 1.07
C GLY A 23 -15.05 0.45 1.42
N TYR A 24 -14.44 1.51 1.95
CA TYR A 24 -13.11 1.42 2.54
C TYR A 24 -13.15 0.65 3.86
N SER A 25 -12.28 -0.34 3.99
CA SER A 25 -12.04 -1.12 5.21
C SER A 25 -10.56 -1.05 5.60
N THR A 26 -10.23 -1.29 6.87
CA THR A 26 -8.84 -1.29 7.33
C THR A 26 -8.02 -2.31 6.56
N ALA A 27 -6.88 -1.88 6.03
CA ALA A 27 -5.90 -2.74 5.37
C ALA A 27 -4.64 -2.83 6.23
N ASN A 28 -3.93 -3.97 6.14
CA ASN A 28 -2.66 -4.12 6.84
C ASN A 28 -1.59 -3.22 6.20
N ALA A 29 -1.07 -2.27 6.97
CA ALA A 29 -0.04 -1.32 6.55
C ALA A 29 1.27 -1.98 6.11
N THR A 30 1.58 -3.18 6.61
CA THR A 30 2.78 -3.94 6.26
C THR A 30 2.53 -4.98 5.18
N SER A 31 1.32 -5.04 4.62
CA SER A 31 1.05 -5.99 3.52
C SER A 31 1.87 -5.63 2.28
N PRO A 32 2.41 -6.63 1.55
CA PRO A 32 3.22 -6.37 0.36
C PRO A 32 2.52 -5.47 -0.67
N GLN A 33 1.19 -5.57 -0.79
CA GLN A 33 0.39 -4.78 -1.72
C GLN A 33 0.28 -3.31 -1.30
N VAL A 34 0.16 -3.02 0.00
CA VAL A 34 0.15 -1.64 0.50
C VAL A 34 1.55 -1.02 0.37
N ILE A 35 2.60 -1.80 0.64
CA ILE A 35 3.98 -1.34 0.47
C ILE A 35 4.27 -1.04 -1.00
N SER A 36 3.90 -1.93 -1.93
CA SER A 36 4.11 -1.70 -3.36
C SER A 36 3.31 -0.51 -3.89
N ALA A 37 2.04 -0.37 -3.47
CA ALA A 37 1.23 0.81 -3.80
C ALA A 37 1.85 2.12 -3.28
N SER A 38 2.42 2.09 -2.06
CA SER A 38 3.10 3.25 -1.46
C SER A 38 4.37 3.61 -2.22
N GLN A 39 5.21 2.62 -2.55
CA GLN A 39 6.44 2.83 -3.32
C GLN A 39 6.14 3.37 -4.72
N TYR A 40 5.13 2.80 -5.39
CA TYR A 40 4.67 3.27 -6.69
C TYR A 40 4.20 4.73 -6.64
N ALA A 41 3.41 5.10 -5.63
CA ALA A 41 2.96 6.49 -5.47
C ALA A 41 4.14 7.46 -5.29
N ILE A 42 5.12 7.11 -4.46
CA ILE A 42 6.33 7.92 -4.26
C ILE A 42 7.15 8.04 -5.55
N GLN A 43 7.26 6.96 -6.33
CA GLN A 43 7.91 6.97 -7.63
C GLN A 43 7.20 7.95 -8.59
N ILE A 44 5.88 7.89 -8.70
CA ILE A 44 5.10 8.80 -9.56
C ILE A 44 5.22 10.24 -9.10
N MET A 45 5.21 10.50 -7.78
CA MET A 45 5.40 11.84 -7.23
C MET A 45 6.80 12.39 -7.59
N ASN A 46 7.83 11.55 -7.47
CA ASN A 46 9.21 11.89 -7.85
C ASN A 46 9.42 12.02 -9.37
N GLN A 47 8.56 11.45 -10.21
CA GLN A 47 8.59 11.70 -11.65
C GLN A 47 7.94 13.05 -12.00
N ASN A 48 7.03 13.54 -11.15
CA ASN A 48 6.28 14.78 -11.32
C ASN A 48 6.70 15.86 -10.29
N CYS A 49 7.97 15.88 -9.90
CA CYS A 49 8.53 16.66 -8.77
C CYS A 49 7.99 18.10 -8.66
N THR A 50 7.86 18.83 -9.77
CA THR A 50 7.55 20.27 -9.76
C THR A 50 6.17 20.61 -9.17
N ALA A 51 5.18 19.72 -9.29
CA ALA A 51 3.83 19.97 -8.77
C ALA A 51 3.76 19.71 -7.25
N TYR A 52 4.39 18.63 -6.79
CA TYR A 52 4.29 18.18 -5.41
C TYR A 52 5.29 18.85 -4.49
N ASP A 53 6.51 19.15 -4.94
CA ASP A 53 7.55 19.78 -4.12
C ASP A 53 7.11 21.17 -3.64
N LYS A 54 6.44 21.94 -4.52
CA LYS A 54 5.89 23.25 -4.18
C LYS A 54 4.74 23.16 -3.18
N GLN A 55 3.89 22.14 -3.30
CA GLN A 55 2.75 21.95 -2.41
C GLN A 55 3.20 21.44 -1.02
N LEU A 56 4.20 20.56 -0.98
CA LEU A 56 4.70 19.92 0.24
C LEU A 56 5.82 20.74 0.90
N ASN A 57 6.39 21.72 0.21
CA ASN A 57 7.57 22.48 0.61
C ASN A 57 8.73 21.53 0.98
N MET A 58 9.05 20.60 0.07
CA MET A 58 10.10 19.59 0.24
C MET A 58 11.22 19.78 -0.78
N THR A 59 12.44 19.35 -0.43
CA THR A 59 13.64 19.57 -1.24
C THR A 59 14.18 18.27 -1.86
N GLY A 60 14.22 18.22 -3.18
CA GLY A 60 14.70 17.04 -3.90
C GLY A 60 13.70 15.88 -3.85
N HIS A 61 14.19 14.65 -4.00
CA HIS A 61 13.30 13.48 -4.05
C HIS A 61 12.69 13.13 -2.70
N LEU A 62 11.42 12.71 -2.76
CA LEU A 62 10.69 12.11 -1.65
C LEU A 62 11.18 10.68 -1.42
N LEU A 63 11.37 10.35 -0.15
CA LEU A 63 11.73 9.04 0.35
C LEU A 63 10.59 8.52 1.22
N LEU A 64 10.16 7.28 1.01
CA LEU A 64 9.17 6.63 1.86
C LEU A 64 9.83 6.26 3.20
N SER A 65 9.48 6.96 4.28
CA SER A 65 10.00 6.63 5.62
C SER A 65 9.22 5.45 6.23
N ARG A 66 7.88 5.52 6.21
CA ARG A 66 7.00 4.41 6.63
C ARG A 66 5.55 4.61 6.21
N VAL A 67 4.79 3.52 6.23
CA VAL A 67 3.33 3.54 6.14
C VAL A 67 2.75 3.66 7.56
N ILE A 68 1.93 4.69 7.80
CA ILE A 68 1.29 4.95 9.10
C ILE A 68 0.01 4.11 9.23
N SER A 69 -0.85 4.17 8.20
CA SER A 69 -2.10 3.41 8.16
C SER A 69 -2.56 3.21 6.72
N ALA A 70 -3.40 2.20 6.49
CA ALA A 70 -3.97 1.94 5.19
C ALA A 70 -5.43 1.51 5.29
N LYS A 71 -6.21 1.89 4.29
CA LYS A 71 -7.54 1.35 4.02
C LYS A 71 -7.58 0.85 2.59
N SER A 72 -8.32 -0.23 2.34
CA SER A 72 -8.57 -0.74 1.00
C SER A 72 -10.06 -0.82 0.71
N GLN A 73 -10.40 -0.67 -0.56
CA GLN A 73 -11.75 -0.83 -1.09
C GLN A 73 -11.65 -1.69 -2.36
N VAL A 74 -12.44 -2.76 -2.41
CA VAL A 74 -12.56 -3.57 -3.62
C VAL A 74 -13.59 -2.95 -4.56
N VAL A 75 -13.15 -2.78 -5.81
CA VAL A 75 -13.91 -2.25 -6.96
C VAL A 75 -13.65 -3.17 -8.17
N ALA A 76 -13.59 -2.64 -9.39
CA ALA A 76 -12.97 -3.31 -10.54
C ALA A 76 -11.43 -3.33 -10.44
N GLY A 77 -10.92 -3.80 -9.31
CA GLY A 77 -9.56 -3.60 -8.83
C GLY A 77 -9.53 -3.34 -7.32
N VAL A 78 -8.51 -2.65 -6.85
CA VAL A 78 -8.37 -2.23 -5.45
C VAL A 78 -7.96 -0.76 -5.37
N ASN A 79 -8.70 0.01 -4.59
CA ASN A 79 -8.29 1.35 -4.19
C ASN A 79 -7.64 1.27 -2.81
N TYR A 80 -6.48 1.91 -2.66
CA TYR A 80 -5.80 2.04 -1.37
C TYR A 80 -5.81 3.50 -0.95
N LYS A 81 -6.34 3.79 0.24
CA LYS A 81 -6.19 5.08 0.91
C LYS A 81 -5.13 4.93 1.99
N ILE A 82 -3.98 5.57 1.80
CA ILE A 82 -2.78 5.31 2.59
C ILE A 82 -2.30 6.61 3.25
N GLN A 83 -2.01 6.54 4.55
CA GLN A 83 -1.29 7.58 5.27
C GLN A 83 0.19 7.21 5.32
N LEU A 84 1.03 8.08 4.80
CA LEU A 84 2.48 7.88 4.71
C LEU A 84 3.21 8.91 5.54
N GLN A 85 4.36 8.50 6.08
CA GLN A 85 5.41 9.42 6.48
C GLN A 85 6.47 9.41 5.37
N VAL A 86 6.78 10.60 4.85
CA VAL A 86 7.78 10.80 3.81
C VAL A 86 8.83 11.79 4.28
N SER A 87 10.06 11.61 3.82
CA SER A 87 11.17 12.52 4.07
C SER A 87 11.76 13.02 2.76
N ASP A 88 12.35 14.20 2.77
CA ASP A 88 13.12 14.71 1.64
C ASP A 88 14.61 14.43 1.80
N THR A 89 15.42 14.89 0.84
CA THR A 89 16.88 14.72 0.87
C THR A 89 17.58 15.49 1.99
N LEU A 90 16.89 16.44 2.62
CA LEU A 90 17.37 17.20 3.78
C LEU A 90 16.83 16.63 5.11
N ASN A 91 16.23 15.44 5.09
CA ASN A 91 15.59 14.77 6.22
C ASN A 91 14.38 15.53 6.81
N LYS A 92 13.83 16.52 6.11
CA LYS A 92 12.56 17.12 6.49
C LYS A 92 11.48 16.08 6.28
N THR A 93 10.69 15.81 7.33
CA THR A 93 9.70 14.75 7.34
C THR A 93 8.28 15.30 7.46
N ILE A 94 7.35 14.79 6.66
CA ILE A 94 5.94 15.17 6.70
C ILE A 94 5.02 13.95 6.59
N GLY A 95 3.78 14.12 7.04
CA GLY A 95 2.71 13.14 6.84
C GLY A 95 1.85 13.51 5.64
N ILE A 96 1.59 12.55 4.74
CA ILE A 96 0.71 12.74 3.58
C ILE A 96 -0.36 11.65 3.51
N CYS A 97 -1.52 11.98 2.92
CA CYS A 97 -2.57 11.02 2.61
C CYS A 97 -2.68 10.90 1.08
N ILE A 98 -2.57 9.67 0.58
CA ILE A 98 -2.65 9.39 -0.86
C ILE A 98 -3.77 8.38 -1.13
N VAL A 99 -4.28 8.40 -2.36
CA VAL A 99 -5.18 7.36 -2.88
C VAL A 99 -4.52 6.75 -4.11
N VAL A 100 -4.32 5.44 -4.09
CA VAL A 100 -3.74 4.67 -5.19
C VAL A 100 -4.82 3.76 -5.77
N TYR A 101 -5.04 3.87 -7.08
CA TYR A 101 -5.99 3.05 -7.81
C TYR A 101 -5.24 1.94 -8.54
N GLN A 102 -5.49 0.69 -8.18
CA GLN A 102 -4.91 -0.47 -8.84
C GLN A 102 -6.00 -1.22 -9.61
N GLY A 103 -6.02 -1.08 -10.93
CA GLY A 103 -6.92 -1.82 -11.81
C GLY A 103 -6.60 -3.31 -11.91
N LEU A 104 -7.56 -4.10 -12.38
CA LEU A 104 -7.32 -5.50 -12.71
C LEU A 104 -6.52 -5.61 -14.02
N PRO A 105 -5.49 -6.48 -14.10
CA PRO A 105 -4.64 -6.58 -15.30
C PRO A 105 -5.41 -6.87 -16.59
N TRP A 106 -6.55 -7.56 -16.50
CA TRP A 106 -7.38 -7.96 -17.64
C TRP A 106 -8.42 -6.91 -18.08
N MET A 107 -8.43 -5.72 -17.46
CA MET A 107 -9.38 -4.64 -17.76
C MET A 107 -8.76 -3.46 -18.52
N ILE A 108 -7.54 -3.60 -19.03
CA ILE A 108 -6.92 -2.60 -19.90
C ILE A 108 -7.40 -2.90 -21.34
N PRO A 109 -8.21 -2.04 -21.99
CA PRO A 109 -8.49 -2.21 -23.40
C PRO A 109 -7.18 -2.00 -24.18
N LEU A 110 -6.88 -2.93 -25.10
CA LEU A 110 -5.77 -2.85 -26.05
C LEU A 110 -5.80 -1.53 -26.83
#